data_AF-A0A933R9W4-F1
#
_entry.id   AF-A0A933R9W4-F1
#
_cell.length_a   1.000
_cell.length_b   1.000
_cell.length_c   1.000
_cell.angle_alpha   90.00
_cell.angle_beta   90.00
_cell.angle_gamma   90.00
#
_symmetry.space_group_name_H-M   'P 1'
#
loop_
_entity.id
_entity.type
_entity.pdbx_description
1 polymer ?
#
loop_
_entity_poly.entity_id
_entity_poly.type
_entity_poly.pdbx_seq_one_letter_code
_entity_poly.pdbx_strand_id
1 'polypeptide(L)'
;MPDAAVTPSRTRESFVAAIWRSVLPTAAEIRRARRRLHLKAVGILAVVASSYWALVLSSWPVVLRLLSAGVLAVGLVAVGTGTMHDANHGSFSRRRWLNRALSYTSDGLGASSWLWRIQHNSLHHGNTNVEGRDTDIAIAPFARLAP
;
A
#
# COMPACT_ATOMS: atom_id res chain seq x y z
N MET A 1 -46.98 4.93 -43.01
CA MET A 1 -46.50 4.97 -41.62
C MET A 1 -46.47 3.54 -41.11
N PRO A 2 -45.30 3.06 -40.67
CA PRO A 2 -45.27 2.52 -39.31
C PRO A 2 -44.12 3.10 -38.48
N ASP A 3 -44.47 3.26 -37.21
CA ASP A 3 -43.77 3.93 -36.13
C ASP A 3 -42.37 3.39 -35.83
N ALA A 4 -41.47 4.34 -35.54
CA ALA A 4 -40.19 4.08 -34.92
C ALA A 4 -40.37 3.41 -33.55
N ALA A 5 -39.78 2.23 -33.39
CA ALA A 5 -39.67 1.56 -32.11
C ALA A 5 -38.81 2.42 -31.15
N VAL A 6 -39.48 3.12 -30.23
CA VAL A 6 -38.85 3.76 -29.08
C VAL A 6 -38.27 2.66 -28.19
N THR A 7 -36.95 2.55 -28.17
CA THR A 7 -36.21 1.70 -27.22
C THR A 7 -36.49 2.18 -25.79
N PRO A 8 -36.78 1.28 -24.84
CA PRO A 8 -37.17 1.67 -23.50
C PRO A 8 -36.01 2.40 -22.83
N SER A 9 -36.33 3.58 -22.29
CA SER A 9 -35.41 4.45 -21.58
C SER A 9 -34.77 3.68 -20.41
N ARG A 10 -33.44 3.54 -20.43
CA ARG A 10 -32.70 3.14 -19.23
C ARG A 10 -33.01 4.17 -18.15
N THR A 11 -33.74 3.76 -17.12
CA THR A 11 -33.96 4.60 -15.93
C THR A 11 -32.61 4.98 -15.35
N ARG A 12 -32.46 6.20 -14.80
CA ARG A 12 -31.18 6.65 -14.19
C ARG A 12 -30.62 5.63 -13.18
N GLU A 13 -31.49 4.93 -12.47
CA GLU A 13 -31.13 3.85 -11.53
C GLU A 13 -30.44 2.67 -12.23
N SER A 14 -30.94 2.26 -13.40
CA SER A 14 -30.32 1.19 -14.20
C SER A 14 -28.93 1.58 -14.73
N PHE A 15 -28.72 2.87 -15.03
CA PHE A 15 -27.43 3.41 -15.48
C PHE A 15 -26.40 3.48 -14.34
N VAL A 16 -26.78 4.04 -13.19
CA VAL A 16 -25.89 4.12 -12.01
C VAL A 16 -25.50 2.71 -11.53
N ALA A 17 -26.44 1.76 -11.49
CA ALA A 17 -26.15 0.38 -11.15
C ALA A 17 -25.21 -0.30 -12.18
N ALA A 18 -25.31 0.05 -13.47
CA ALA A 18 -24.39 -0.45 -14.49
C ALA A 18 -22.98 0.09 -14.29
N ILE A 19 -22.82 1.38 -13.97
CA ILE A 19 -21.51 1.97 -13.65
C ILE A 19 -20.90 1.31 -12.42
N TRP A 20 -21.66 1.14 -11.33
CA TRP A 20 -21.13 0.48 -10.13
C TRP A 20 -20.63 -0.93 -10.41
N ARG A 21 -21.35 -1.69 -11.25
CA ARG A 21 -20.92 -3.03 -11.68
C ARG A 21 -19.65 -3.02 -12.54
N SER A 22 -19.38 -1.95 -13.28
CA SER A 22 -18.16 -1.84 -14.09
C SER A 22 -16.93 -1.38 -13.31
N VAL A 23 -17.11 -0.73 -12.15
CA VAL A 23 -15.98 -0.22 -11.33
C VAL A 23 -15.69 -1.07 -10.09
N LEU A 24 -16.69 -1.76 -9.53
CA LEU A 24 -16.50 -2.55 -8.32
C LEU A 24 -15.80 -3.88 -8.63
N PRO A 25 -14.76 -4.24 -7.87
CA PRO A 25 -14.08 -5.50 -8.08
C PRO A 25 -14.99 -6.67 -7.67
N THR A 26 -14.94 -7.74 -8.45
CA THR A 26 -15.55 -9.02 -8.12
C THR A 26 -14.91 -9.64 -6.88
N ALA A 27 -15.64 -10.54 -6.22
CA ALA A 27 -15.11 -11.27 -5.08
C ALA A 27 -13.84 -12.09 -5.43
N ALA A 28 -13.74 -12.57 -6.68
CA ALA A 28 -12.56 -13.29 -7.16
C ALA A 28 -11.33 -12.37 -7.31
N GLU A 29 -11.52 -11.16 -7.82
CA GLU A 29 -10.47 -10.14 -7.92
C GLU A 29 -9.97 -9.72 -6.55
N ILE A 30 -10.88 -9.44 -5.60
CA ILE A 30 -10.51 -9.11 -4.21
C ILE A 30 -9.69 -10.25 -3.58
N ARG A 31 -10.11 -11.52 -3.76
CA ARG A 31 -9.35 -12.67 -3.23
C ARG A 31 -7.97 -12.79 -3.87
N ARG A 32 -7.86 -12.58 -5.17
CA ARG A 32 -6.57 -12.62 -5.90
C ARG A 32 -5.64 -11.49 -5.45
N ALA A 33 -6.17 -10.26 -5.35
CA ALA A 33 -5.43 -9.10 -4.87
C ALA A 33 -4.93 -9.32 -3.44
N ARG A 34 -5.80 -9.82 -2.54
CA ARG A 34 -5.42 -10.13 -1.16
C ARG A 34 -4.34 -11.23 -1.09
N ARG A 35 -4.44 -12.28 -1.90
CA ARG A 35 -3.39 -13.30 -1.98
C ARG A 35 -2.05 -12.70 -2.42
N ARG A 36 -2.05 -11.87 -3.47
CA ARG A 36 -0.83 -11.18 -3.93
C ARG A 36 -0.23 -10.28 -2.86
N LEU A 37 -1.08 -9.55 -2.14
CA LEU A 37 -0.68 -8.70 -1.02
C LEU A 37 0.01 -9.50 0.09
N HIS A 38 -0.57 -10.63 0.49
CA HIS A 38 0.01 -11.49 1.53
C HIS A 38 1.29 -12.18 1.06
N LEU A 39 1.35 -12.64 -0.19
CA LEU A 39 2.58 -13.20 -0.76
C LEU A 39 3.71 -12.16 -0.82
N LYS A 40 3.39 -10.90 -1.19
CA LYS A 40 4.33 -9.78 -1.15
C LYS A 40 4.88 -9.59 0.27
N ALA A 41 4.01 -9.56 1.27
CA ALA A 41 4.41 -9.36 2.66
C ALA A 41 5.27 -10.52 3.22
N VAL A 42 4.91 -11.77 2.89
CA VAL A 42 5.71 -12.96 3.25
C VAL A 42 7.08 -12.91 2.57
N GLY A 43 7.14 -12.53 1.29
CA GLY A 43 8.40 -12.36 0.57
C GLY A 43 9.29 -11.30 1.21
N ILE A 44 8.73 -10.13 1.55
CA ILE A 44 9.45 -9.06 2.25
C ILE A 44 9.98 -9.55 3.60
N LEU A 45 9.15 -10.23 4.39
CA LEU A 45 9.56 -10.80 5.68
C LEU A 45 10.68 -11.83 5.51
N ALA A 46 10.58 -12.70 4.51
CA ALA A 46 11.61 -13.69 4.23
C ALA A 46 12.95 -13.02 3.85
N VAL A 47 12.93 -11.97 3.03
CA VAL A 47 14.13 -11.18 2.68
C VAL A 47 14.74 -10.55 3.93
N VAL A 48 13.93 -9.88 4.77
CA VAL A 48 14.41 -9.26 6.01
C VAL A 48 15.00 -10.31 6.95
N ALA A 49 14.29 -11.42 7.20
CA ALA A 49 14.75 -12.45 8.13
C ALA A 49 16.04 -13.15 7.66
N SER A 50 16.10 -13.54 6.37
CA SER A 50 17.27 -14.21 5.81
C SER A 50 18.49 -13.29 5.72
N SER A 51 18.31 -12.03 5.31
CA SER A 51 19.40 -11.05 5.27
C SER A 51 19.90 -10.67 6.66
N TYR A 52 19.01 -10.54 7.65
CA TYR A 52 19.39 -10.33 9.04
C TYR A 52 20.18 -11.52 9.60
N TRP A 53 19.70 -12.75 9.37
CA TRP A 53 20.43 -13.95 9.78
C TRP A 53 21.82 -14.02 9.12
N ALA A 54 21.90 -13.76 7.81
CA ALA A 54 23.16 -13.77 7.09
C ALA A 54 24.13 -12.70 7.59
N LEU A 55 23.62 -11.50 7.91
CA LEU A 55 24.43 -10.40 8.45
C LEU A 55 24.94 -10.68 9.88
N VAL A 56 24.05 -11.11 10.77
CA VAL A 56 24.30 -11.12 12.22
C VAL A 56 24.73 -12.48 12.75
N LEU A 57 24.14 -13.56 12.24
CA LEU A 57 24.24 -14.90 12.83
C LEU A 57 25.12 -15.86 12.03
N SER A 58 25.31 -15.61 10.73
CA SER A 58 26.17 -16.48 9.91
C SER A 58 27.66 -16.28 10.21
N SER A 59 28.45 -17.32 9.95
CA SER A 59 29.92 -17.28 9.96
C SER A 59 30.50 -16.98 8.57
N TRP A 60 29.72 -16.34 7.69
CA TRP A 60 30.17 -16.06 6.32
C TRP A 60 31.30 -15.03 6.27
N PRO A 61 32.10 -15.02 5.18
CA PRO A 61 33.08 -13.99 4.93
C PRO A 61 32.46 -12.59 5.00
N VAL A 62 33.24 -11.61 5.48
CA VAL A 62 32.78 -10.23 5.72
C VAL A 62 32.11 -9.61 4.50
N VAL A 63 32.59 -9.91 3.29
CA VAL A 63 32.00 -9.41 2.04
C VAL A 63 30.54 -9.86 1.87
N LEU A 64 30.24 -11.13 2.12
CA LEU A 64 28.86 -11.64 2.01
C LEU A 64 27.95 -11.07 3.10
N ARG A 65 28.50 -10.82 4.30
CA ARG A 65 27.77 -10.16 5.39
C ARG A 65 27.45 -8.71 5.03
N LEU A 66 28.39 -7.97 4.45
CA LEU A 66 28.16 -6.59 3.98
C LEU A 66 27.14 -6.54 2.84
N LEU A 67 27.18 -7.48 1.89
CA LEU A 67 26.13 -7.61 0.87
C LEU A 67 24.76 -7.87 1.51
N SER A 68 24.71 -8.72 2.54
CA SER A 68 23.48 -8.99 3.29
C SER A 68 22.96 -7.75 4.02
N ALA A 69 23.84 -6.86 4.50
CA ALA A 69 23.42 -5.57 5.06
C ALA A 69 22.72 -4.67 4.02
N GLY A 70 23.23 -4.62 2.79
CA GLY A 70 22.58 -3.91 1.70
C GLY A 70 21.19 -4.48 1.37
N VAL A 71 21.08 -5.81 1.31
CA VAL A 71 19.79 -6.50 1.10
C VAL A 71 18.82 -6.23 2.26
N LEU A 72 19.31 -6.25 3.49
CA LEU A 72 18.50 -5.94 4.67
C LEU A 72 17.96 -4.52 4.59
N ALA A 73 18.78 -3.52 4.22
CA ALA A 73 18.34 -2.14 4.05
C ALA A 73 17.18 -2.03 3.03
N VAL A 74 17.31 -2.69 1.88
CA VAL A 74 16.23 -2.75 0.86
C VAL A 74 14.98 -3.43 1.43
N GLY A 75 15.14 -4.52 2.18
CA GLY A 75 14.05 -5.24 2.84
C GLY A 75 13.29 -4.36 3.84
N LEU A 76 14.00 -3.56 4.64
CA LEU A 76 13.39 -2.63 5.60
C LEU A 76 12.62 -1.49 4.90
N VAL A 77 13.17 -0.95 3.79
CA VAL A 77 12.43 0.00 2.95
C VAL A 77 11.16 -0.64 2.39
N ALA A 78 11.21 -1.90 1.96
CA ALA A 78 10.04 -2.63 1.45
C ALA A 78 8.99 -2.91 2.55
N VAL A 79 9.40 -3.09 3.82
CA VAL A 79 8.45 -3.10 4.95
C VAL A 79 7.72 -1.77 5.03
N GLY A 80 8.46 -0.66 4.92
CA GLY A 80 7.95 0.71 4.91
C GLY A 80 6.94 0.99 3.79
N THR A 81 7.33 0.73 2.55
CA THR A 81 6.51 1.06 1.37
C THR A 81 5.46 0.00 1.05
N GLY A 82 5.58 -1.20 1.62
CA GLY A 82 4.69 -2.34 1.40
C GLY A 82 3.84 -2.68 2.62
N THR A 83 4.34 -3.54 3.49
CA THR A 83 3.54 -4.16 4.57
C THR A 83 2.91 -3.13 5.51
N MET A 84 3.69 -2.17 6.03
CA MET A 84 3.17 -1.17 6.97
C MET A 84 2.27 -0.15 6.28
N HIS A 85 2.59 0.22 5.04
CA HIS A 85 1.76 1.08 4.20
C HIS A 85 0.35 0.47 3.99
N ASP A 86 0.28 -0.76 3.47
CA ASP A 86 -1.00 -1.45 3.24
C ASP A 86 -1.81 -1.65 4.54
N ALA A 87 -1.11 -1.86 5.66
CA ALA A 87 -1.74 -1.99 6.97
C ALA A 87 -2.27 -0.64 7.50
N ASN A 88 -1.54 0.46 7.32
CA ASN A 88 -1.98 1.80 7.71
C ASN A 88 -3.14 2.34 6.87
N HIS A 89 -3.31 1.85 5.63
CA HIS A 89 -4.54 2.02 4.83
C HIS A 89 -5.70 1.12 5.26
N GLY A 90 -5.45 0.13 6.12
CA GLY A 90 -6.44 -0.86 6.56
C GLY A 90 -6.80 -1.90 5.49
N SER A 91 -6.08 -1.96 4.37
CA SER A 91 -6.38 -2.85 3.25
C SER A 91 -5.84 -4.28 3.47
N PHE A 92 -4.79 -4.41 4.30
CA PHE A 92 -4.07 -5.67 4.55
C PHE A 92 -4.98 -6.82 5.01
N SER A 93 -5.92 -6.53 5.92
CA SER A 93 -6.87 -7.48 6.48
C SER A 93 -8.26 -6.89 6.66
N ARG A 94 -9.29 -7.75 6.65
CA ARG A 94 -10.63 -7.38 7.13
C ARG A 94 -10.67 -7.18 8.64
N ARG A 95 -9.70 -7.75 9.37
CA ARG A 95 -9.59 -7.65 10.84
C ARG A 95 -8.81 -6.39 11.20
N ARG A 96 -9.48 -5.43 11.82
CA ARG A 96 -8.88 -4.15 12.23
C ARG A 96 -7.65 -4.31 13.13
N TRP A 97 -7.69 -5.25 14.08
CA TRP A 97 -6.57 -5.51 14.98
C TRP A 97 -5.31 -6.00 14.23
N LEU A 98 -5.48 -6.76 13.15
CA LEU A 98 -4.35 -7.26 12.37
C LEU A 98 -3.69 -6.13 11.55
N ASN A 99 -4.51 -5.25 10.96
CA ASN A 99 -3.98 -4.03 10.35
C ASN A 99 -3.23 -3.21 11.39
N ARG A 100 -3.81 -3.01 12.58
CA ARG A 100 -3.17 -2.23 13.64
C ARG A 100 -1.83 -2.82 14.08
N ALA A 101 -1.76 -4.13 14.29
CA ALA A 101 -0.53 -4.82 14.66
C ALA A 101 0.56 -4.65 13.59
N LEU A 102 0.20 -4.79 12.31
CA LEU A 102 1.15 -4.62 11.19
C LEU A 102 1.51 -3.17 10.91
N SER A 103 0.65 -2.21 11.24
CA SER A 103 1.00 -0.80 11.20
C SER A 103 2.16 -0.50 12.15
N TYR A 104 2.22 -1.15 13.31
CA TYR A 104 3.29 -0.94 14.29
C TYR A 104 4.66 -1.43 13.85
N THR A 105 4.79 -2.12 12.71
CA THR A 105 6.12 -2.40 12.17
C THR A 105 6.83 -1.11 11.75
N SER A 106 6.12 -0.02 11.42
CA SER A 106 6.76 1.30 11.23
C SER A 106 7.32 1.86 12.53
N ASP A 107 6.60 1.66 13.64
CA ASP A 107 7.01 2.08 14.98
C ASP A 107 8.26 1.33 15.44
N GLY A 108 8.33 0.03 15.16
CA GLY A 108 9.56 -0.75 15.38
C GLY A 108 10.76 -0.30 14.55
N LEU A 109 10.54 0.41 13.43
CA LEU A 109 11.58 0.97 12.57
C LEU A 109 11.89 2.46 12.88
N GLY A 110 11.30 3.02 13.94
CA GLY A 110 11.54 4.39 14.37
C GLY A 110 10.65 5.45 13.69
N ALA A 111 9.69 5.06 12.85
CA ALA A 111 8.66 5.95 12.31
C ALA A 111 7.39 5.93 13.19
N SER A 112 6.45 6.86 13.03
CA SER A 112 5.17 6.82 13.77
C SER A 112 4.04 6.37 12.84
N SER A 113 3.45 5.19 13.09
CA SER A 113 2.27 4.78 12.31
C SER A 113 1.09 5.73 12.49
N TRP A 114 1.00 6.39 13.65
CA TRP A 114 0.00 7.41 13.91
C TRP A 114 0.19 8.66 13.08
N LEU A 115 1.40 9.22 13.08
CA LEU A 115 1.68 10.39 12.26
C LEU A 115 1.53 10.07 10.77
N TRP A 116 2.01 8.90 10.33
CA TRP A 116 1.89 8.46 8.95
C TRP A 116 0.44 8.41 8.47
N ARG A 117 -0.52 7.92 9.29
CA ARG A 117 -1.94 7.92 8.89
C ARG A 117 -2.52 9.33 8.77
N ILE A 118 -2.09 10.27 9.60
CA ILE A 118 -2.53 11.66 9.49
C ILE A 118 -1.97 12.28 8.21
N GLN A 119 -0.64 12.21 8.03
CA GLN A 119 0.03 12.79 6.87
C GLN A 119 -0.43 12.14 5.57
N HIS A 120 -0.42 10.82 5.48
CA HIS A 120 -0.66 10.15 4.22
C HIS A 120 -2.16 9.96 3.90
N ASN A 121 -3.00 9.60 4.89
CA ASN A 121 -4.41 9.32 4.60
C ASN A 121 -5.28 10.58 4.66
N SER A 122 -5.04 11.46 5.64
CA SER A 122 -5.87 12.65 5.84
C SER A 122 -5.35 13.86 5.06
N LEU A 123 -4.04 14.12 5.09
CA LEU A 123 -3.47 15.28 4.40
C LEU A 123 -3.21 14.99 2.92
N HIS A 124 -2.42 13.96 2.60
CA HIS A 124 -2.06 13.62 1.22
C HIS A 124 -3.24 13.05 0.43
N HIS A 125 -3.80 11.88 0.78
CA HIS A 125 -4.93 11.33 0.00
C HIS A 125 -6.21 12.16 0.10
N GLY A 126 -6.39 12.92 1.20
CA GLY A 126 -7.52 13.85 1.33
C GLY A 126 -7.37 15.11 0.47
N ASN A 127 -6.13 15.55 0.19
CA ASN A 127 -5.85 16.81 -0.48
C ASN A 127 -4.65 16.69 -1.45
N THR A 128 -4.61 15.63 -2.26
CA THR A 128 -3.42 15.26 -3.04
C THR A 128 -2.96 16.41 -3.93
N ASN A 129 -1.68 16.78 -3.83
CA ASN A 129 -1.05 17.88 -4.55
C ASN A 129 -1.70 19.26 -4.31
N VAL A 130 -2.38 19.46 -3.18
CA VAL A 130 -2.90 20.77 -2.77
C VAL A 130 -1.86 21.47 -1.88
N GLU A 131 -1.30 22.56 -2.38
CA GLU A 131 -0.32 23.37 -1.65
C GLU A 131 -0.85 23.83 -0.27
N GLY A 132 0.02 23.79 0.74
CA GLY A 132 -0.32 24.13 2.12
C GLY A 132 -1.21 23.11 2.84
N ARG A 133 -1.69 22.06 2.15
CA ARG A 133 -2.47 20.95 2.77
C ARG A 133 -1.76 19.61 2.67
N ASP A 134 -1.15 19.31 1.53
CA ASP A 134 -0.40 18.08 1.32
C ASP A 134 1.05 18.28 1.75
N THR A 135 1.43 17.72 2.90
CA THR A 135 2.82 17.76 3.35
C THR A 135 3.75 16.92 2.48
N ASP A 136 3.21 15.94 1.75
CA ASP A 136 3.99 15.03 0.89
C ASP A 136 4.34 15.71 -0.46
N ILE A 137 3.84 16.92 -0.73
CA ILE A 137 4.14 17.67 -1.97
C ILE A 137 5.57 18.24 -2.00
N ALA A 138 6.16 18.47 -0.81
CA ALA A 138 7.42 19.17 -0.62
C ALA A 138 8.53 18.20 -0.20
N ILE A 139 9.02 17.40 -1.16
CA ILE A 139 10.08 16.40 -0.94
C ILE A 139 11.45 16.91 -1.41
N ALA A 140 11.68 18.23 -1.42
CA ALA A 140 12.94 18.81 -1.88
C ALA A 140 14.11 18.42 -0.96
N PRO A 141 15.32 18.17 -1.51
CA PRO A 141 15.71 18.28 -2.91
C PRO A 141 15.40 17.02 -3.75
N PHE A 142 14.81 15.99 -3.17
CA PHE A 142 14.66 14.66 -3.80
C PHE A 142 13.55 14.60 -4.85
N ALA A 143 12.46 15.36 -4.69
CA ALA A 143 11.42 15.52 -5.70
C ALA A 143 10.70 16.86 -5.59
N ARG A 144 10.31 17.43 -6.74
CA ARG A 144 9.46 18.62 -6.87
C ARG A 144 8.10 18.20 -7.45
N LEU A 145 7.07 18.16 -6.61
CA LEU A 145 5.71 17.74 -6.99
C LEU A 145 4.75 18.93 -7.16
N ALA A 146 5.23 20.15 -6.94
CA ALA A 146 4.52 21.41 -7.16
C ALA A 146 5.33 22.39 -8.03
N PRO A 147 4.67 23.31 -8.78
CA PRO A 147 5.31 24.27 -9.69
C PRO A 147 6.27 25.30 -9.08
#